data_AF-A0A2S2NFT6-F1
#
_entry.id   AF-A0A2S2NFT6-F1
#
_cell.length_a   1.000
_cell.length_b   1.000
_cell.length_c   1.000
_cell.angle_alpha   90.00
_cell.angle_beta   90.00
_cell.angle_gamma   90.00
#
_symmetry.space_group_name_H-M   'P 1'
#
loop_
_entity.id
_entity.type
_entity.pdbx_description
1 polymer ?
#
loop_
_entity_poly.entity_id
_entity_poly.type
_entity_poly.pdbx_seq_one_letter_code
_entity_poly.pdbx_strand_id
1 'polypeptide(L)'
;MSYPVVSRTFPVTPLATMLAGYSRQMIADIVAEVMTTERVLTLRQHPLDPTEFVPIILKYPKQNPQQFEQYYKWYSKYVPIGVRRVLEMETKNKNTKKEKK
;
A
#
# COMPACT_ATOMS: atom_id res chain seq x y z
N MET A 1 -0.81 24.92 2.21
CA MET A 1 -2.19 24.44 1.97
C MET A 1 -2.64 23.64 3.19
N SER A 2 -3.61 24.15 3.95
CA SER A 2 -4.24 23.39 5.04
C SER A 2 -5.42 22.66 4.41
N TYR A 3 -5.35 21.34 4.25
CA TYR A 3 -6.49 20.55 3.78
C TYR A 3 -7.48 20.45 4.95
N PRO A 4 -8.63 21.16 4.94
CA PRO A 4 -9.56 21.17 6.07
C PRO A 4 -10.36 19.88 6.20
N VAL A 5 -10.16 18.95 5.27
CA VAL A 5 -10.98 17.75 5.04
C VAL A 5 -10.45 16.54 5.80
N VAL A 6 -9.15 16.50 6.09
CA VAL A 6 -8.50 15.42 6.84
C VAL A 6 -7.93 16.02 8.11
N SER A 7 -8.23 15.42 9.26
CA SER A 7 -7.68 15.87 10.53
C SER A 7 -6.14 15.88 10.47
N ARG A 8 -5.49 16.90 11.05
CA ARG A 8 -4.02 16.93 11.16
C ARG A 8 -3.46 15.78 12.00
N THR A 9 -4.31 15.18 12.83
CA THR A 9 -4.00 14.01 13.64
C THR A 9 -4.44 12.70 13.01
N PHE A 10 -4.91 12.72 11.75
CA PHE A 10 -5.36 11.50 11.09
C PHE A 10 -4.19 10.50 11.02
N PRO A 11 -4.33 9.30 11.64
CA PRO A 11 -3.28 8.29 11.68
C PRO A 11 -3.11 7.59 10.33
N VAL A 12 -2.55 8.32 9.36
CA VAL A 12 -2.24 7.79 8.02
C VAL A 12 -1.28 6.60 8.12
N THR A 13 -0.25 6.71 8.96
CA THR A 13 0.77 5.65 9.09
C THR A 13 0.17 4.33 9.62
N PRO A 14 -0.58 4.31 10.75
CA PRO A 14 -1.28 3.10 11.17
C PRO A 14 -2.25 2.54 10.12
N LEU A 15 -3.04 3.38 9.47
CA LEU A 15 -3.97 2.94 8.43
C LEU A 15 -3.22 2.28 7.25
N ALA A 16 -2.11 2.88 6.81
CA ALA A 16 -1.26 2.31 5.77
C ALA A 16 -0.66 0.95 6.17
N THR A 17 -0.26 0.79 7.45
CA THR A 17 0.21 -0.51 7.94
C THR A 17 -0.88 -1.57 7.97
N MET A 18 -2.13 -1.21 8.25
CA MET A 18 -3.27 -2.14 8.19
C MET A 18 -3.58 -2.58 6.75
N LEU A 19 -3.37 -1.68 5.79
CA LEU A 19 -3.56 -1.93 4.36
C LEU A 19 -2.36 -2.64 3.70
N ALA A 20 -1.34 -3.03 4.48
CA ALA A 20 -0.23 -3.82 3.96
C ALA A 20 -0.73 -5.19 3.45
N GLY A 21 -0.40 -5.51 2.20
CA GLY A 21 -0.82 -6.75 1.55
C GLY A 21 -2.15 -6.66 0.79
N TYR A 22 -2.77 -5.48 0.71
CA TYR A 22 -3.85 -5.23 -0.25
C TYR A 22 -3.27 -4.75 -1.58
N SER A 23 -3.94 -5.15 -2.67
CA SER A 23 -3.60 -4.62 -4.00
C SER A 23 -3.98 -3.14 -4.11
N ARG A 24 -3.34 -2.41 -5.03
CA ARG A 24 -3.70 -1.01 -5.31
C ARG A 24 -5.18 -0.86 -5.67
N GLN A 25 -5.74 -1.81 -6.41
CA GLN A 25 -7.15 -1.79 -6.80
C GLN A 25 -8.05 -1.94 -5.57
N MET A 26 -7.78 -2.92 -4.71
CA MET A 26 -8.53 -3.11 -3.47
C MET A 26 -8.50 -1.86 -2.59
N ILE A 27 -7.35 -1.19 -2.47
CA ILE A 27 -7.25 0.06 -1.71
C ILE A 27 -8.12 1.15 -2.34
N ALA A 28 -8.12 1.27 -3.67
CA ALA A 28 -8.96 2.24 -4.37
C ALA A 28 -10.46 1.96 -4.16
N ASP A 29 -10.87 0.69 -4.20
CA ASP A 29 -12.24 0.27 -3.99
C ASP A 29 -12.69 0.53 -2.54
N ILE A 30 -11.83 0.21 -1.56
CA ILE A 30 -12.06 0.52 -0.13
C ILE A 30 -12.25 2.02 0.08
N VAL A 31 -11.41 2.86 -0.52
CA VAL A 31 -11.51 4.32 -0.41
C VAL A 31 -12.78 4.82 -1.08
N ALA A 32 -13.16 4.29 -2.25
CA ALA A 32 -14.37 4.68 -2.95
C ALA A 32 -15.64 4.33 -2.16
N GLU A 33 -15.63 3.21 -1.43
CA GLU A 33 -16.75 2.79 -0.59
C GLU A 33 -16.90 3.67 0.68
N VAL A 34 -15.80 4.16 1.25
CA VAL A 34 -15.84 5.13 2.37
C VAL A 34 -16.19 6.54 1.88
N MET A 35 -15.57 6.97 0.79
CA MET A 35 -15.65 8.34 0.27
C MET A 35 -16.82 8.50 -0.70
N THR A 36 -18.03 8.19 -0.22
CA THR A 36 -19.25 8.45 -0.98
C THR A 36 -19.48 9.95 -1.18
N THR A 37 -20.29 10.31 -2.17
CA THR A 37 -20.63 11.72 -2.46
C THR A 37 -21.24 12.42 -1.24
N GLU A 38 -22.12 11.74 -0.51
CA GLU A 38 -22.71 12.22 0.74
C GLU A 38 -21.65 12.40 1.83
N ARG A 39 -20.70 11.44 1.94
CA ARG A 39 -19.62 11.56 2.92
C ARG A 39 -18.75 12.77 2.62
N VAL A 40 -18.39 13.00 1.36
CA VAL A 40 -17.57 14.15 0.94
C VAL A 40 -18.21 15.49 1.34
N LEU A 41 -19.53 15.62 1.23
CA LEU A 41 -20.26 16.83 1.63
C LEU A 41 -20.23 17.06 3.14
N THR A 42 -20.24 15.99 3.95
CA THR A 42 -20.25 16.06 5.42
C THR A 42 -18.86 16.23 6.04
N LEU A 43 -17.77 16.02 5.29
CA LEU A 43 -16.39 16.08 5.80
C LEU A 43 -16.02 17.41 6.48
N ARG A 44 -16.66 18.51 6.07
CA ARG A 44 -16.44 19.84 6.67
C ARG A 44 -16.95 19.93 8.11
N GLN A 45 -18.06 19.24 8.42
CA GLN A 45 -18.70 19.24 9.73
C GLN A 45 -18.25 18.07 10.59
N HIS A 46 -18.07 16.91 9.95
CA HIS A 46 -17.62 15.66 10.54
C HIS A 46 -16.36 15.20 9.83
N PRO A 47 -15.16 15.51 10.37
CA PRO A 47 -13.90 15.06 9.80
C PRO A 47 -13.87 13.55 9.60
N LEU A 48 -13.05 13.09 8.66
CA LEU A 48 -12.88 11.67 8.37
C LEU A 48 -12.25 10.93 9.57
N ASP A 49 -12.92 9.88 10.06
CA ASP A 49 -12.41 9.01 11.10
C ASP A 49 -11.80 7.73 10.45
N PRO A 50 -10.55 7.35 10.77
CA PRO A 50 -9.94 6.11 10.28
C PRO A 50 -10.75 4.85 10.58
N THR A 51 -11.56 4.85 11.64
CA THR A 51 -12.40 3.70 12.01
C THR A 51 -13.47 3.41 10.96
N GLU A 52 -13.87 4.39 10.14
CA GLU A 52 -14.81 4.22 9.03
C GLU A 52 -14.29 3.22 7.98
N PHE A 53 -12.97 3.09 7.84
CA PHE A 53 -12.34 2.17 6.90
C PHE A 53 -12.36 0.72 7.39
N VAL A 54 -12.36 0.48 8.70
CA VAL A 54 -12.25 -0.86 9.32
C VAL A 54 -13.31 -1.84 8.81
N PRO A 55 -14.63 -1.53 8.82
CA PRO A 55 -15.65 -2.48 8.38
C PRO A 55 -15.52 -2.82 6.89
N ILE A 56 -15.03 -1.89 6.08
CA ILE A 56 -14.86 -2.09 4.64
C ILE A 56 -13.61 -2.92 4.36
N ILE A 57 -12.49 -2.63 5.03
CA ILE A 57 -11.25 -3.42 4.93
C ILE A 57 -11.51 -4.91 5.21
N LEU A 58 -12.33 -5.22 6.21
CA LEU A 58 -12.64 -6.60 6.59
C LEU A 58 -13.40 -7.40 5.51
N LYS A 59 -14.06 -6.72 4.55
CA LYS A 59 -14.75 -7.39 3.44
C LYS A 59 -13.78 -7.92 2.38
N TYR A 60 -12.58 -7.35 2.30
CA TYR A 60 -11.62 -7.71 1.26
C TYR A 60 -10.67 -8.80 1.78
N PRO A 61 -10.47 -9.90 1.03
CA PRO A 61 -9.48 -10.90 1.39
C PRO A 61 -8.07 -10.31 1.20
N LYS A 62 -7.22 -10.47 2.22
CA LYS A 62 -5.79 -10.15 2.10
C LYS A 62 -5.16 -11.01 1.01
N GLN A 63 -4.24 -10.45 0.22
CA GLN A 63 -3.54 -11.22 -0.80
C GLN A 63 -2.80 -12.41 -0.18
N ASN A 64 -2.89 -13.58 -0.81
CA ASN A 64 -2.19 -14.76 -0.35
C ASN A 64 -0.67 -14.55 -0.57
N PRO A 65 0.17 -14.61 0.49
CA PRO A 65 1.61 -14.44 0.37
C PRO A 65 2.25 -15.42 -0.62
N GLN A 66 1.68 -16.61 -0.80
CA GLN A 66 2.18 -17.62 -1.75
C GLN A 66 2.03 -17.16 -3.21
N GLN A 67 0.93 -16.47 -3.55
CA GLN A 67 0.73 -15.95 -4.91
C GLN A 67 1.73 -14.84 -5.23
N PHE A 68 2.05 -14.01 -4.24
CA PHE A 68 3.07 -12.97 -4.39
C PHE A 68 4.46 -13.56 -4.68
N GLU A 69 4.86 -14.60 -3.95
CA GLU A 69 6.15 -15.27 -4.20
C GLU A 69 6.22 -15.89 -5.60
N GLN A 70 5.13 -16.51 -6.06
CA GLN A 70 5.06 -17.08 -7.41
C GLN A 70 5.21 -15.99 -8.48
N TYR A 71 4.49 -14.88 -8.32
CA TYR A 71 4.62 -13.72 -9.20
C TYR A 71 6.05 -13.16 -9.19
N TYR A 72 6.64 -13.00 -8.00
CA TYR A 72 7.99 -12.47 -7.86
C TYR A 72 9.03 -13.36 -8.52
N LYS A 73 8.91 -14.70 -8.38
CA LYS A 73 9.78 -15.67 -9.05
C LYS A 73 9.63 -15.60 -10.57
N TRP A 74 8.40 -15.48 -11.07
CA TRP A 74 8.16 -15.32 -12.51
C TRP A 74 8.74 -14.00 -13.04
N TYR A 75 8.46 -12.88 -12.39
CA TYR A 75 8.94 -11.55 -12.76
C TYR A 75 10.47 -11.50 -12.79
N SER A 76 11.11 -12.04 -11.75
CA SER A 76 12.57 -12.06 -11.62
C SER A 76 13.25 -12.94 -12.66
N LYS A 77 12.56 -13.97 -13.18
CA LYS A 77 13.15 -14.97 -14.09
C LYS A 77 12.88 -14.66 -15.56
N TYR A 78 11.69 -14.18 -15.89
CA TYR A 78 11.23 -14.11 -17.29
C TYR A 78 11.05 -12.67 -17.81
N VAL A 79 11.00 -11.68 -16.93
CA VAL A 79 10.81 -10.28 -17.34
C VAL A 79 12.16 -9.58 -17.40
N PRO A 80 12.59 -9.03 -18.56
CA PRO A 80 13.93 -8.43 -18.71
C PRO A 80 14.25 -7.34 -17.68
N ILE A 81 13.26 -6.50 -17.34
CA ILE A 81 13.44 -5.46 -16.31
C ILE A 81 13.59 -6.04 -14.90
N GLY A 82 12.93 -7.17 -14.62
CA GLY A 82 13.04 -7.89 -13.36
C GLY A 82 14.40 -8.53 -13.20
N VAL A 83 14.85 -9.24 -14.24
CA VAL A 83 16.20 -9.83 -14.31
C VAL A 83 17.27 -8.77 -14.08
N ARG A 84 17.18 -7.63 -14.78
CA ARG A 84 18.12 -6.51 -14.62
C ARG A 84 18.14 -5.97 -13.19
N ARG A 85 16.98 -5.76 -12.57
CA ARG A 85 16.87 -5.30 -11.18
C ARG A 85 17.52 -6.27 -10.20
N VAL A 86 17.34 -7.58 -10.38
CA VAL A 86 17.97 -8.59 -9.51
C VAL A 86 19.49 -8.52 -9.63
N LEU A 87 20.03 -8.42 -10.85
CA LEU A 87 21.47 -8.26 -11.08
C LEU A 87 22.03 -6.96 -10.46
N GLU A 88 21.31 -5.85 -10.58
CA GLU A 88 21.68 -4.57 -9.94
C GLU A 88 21.66 -4.64 -8.41
N MET A 89 20.73 -5.41 -7.82
CA MET A 89 20.68 -5.64 -6.37
C MET A 89 21.84 -6.52 -5.88
N GLU A 90 22.16 -7.59 -6.62
CA GLU A 90 23.27 -8.48 -6.29
C GLU A 90 24.63 -7.79 -6.38
N THR A 91 24.82 -6.94 -7.38
CA THR A 91 26.05 -6.14 -7.54
C THR A 91 26.23 -5.12 -6.43
N LYS A 92 25.17 -4.40 -6.03
CA LYS A 92 25.20 -3.48 -4.87
C LYS A 92 25.52 -4.21 -3.55
N ASN A 93 24.98 -5.40 -3.34
CA ASN A 93 25.26 -6.21 -2.15
C ASN A 93 26.69 -6.74 -2.10
N LYS A 94 27.33 -6.98 -3.25
CA LYS A 94 28.75 -7.39 -3.31
C LYS A 94 29.69 -6.22 -3.02
N ASN A 95 29.38 -5.02 -3.48
CA ASN A 95 30.22 -3.84 -3.25
C ASN A 95 30.20 -3.38 -1.79
N THR A 96 29.03 -3.37 -1.15
CA THR A 96 28.89 -3.04 0.29
C THR A 96 29.58 -4.04 1.23
N LYS A 97 29.76 -5.30 0.81
CA LYS A 97 30.57 -6.29 1.56
C LYS A 97 32.08 -6.12 1.36
N LYS A 98 32.52 -5.50 0.25
CA LYS A 98 33.93 -5.20 0.00
C LYS A 98 34.41 -3.94 0.73
N GLU A 99 33.54 -2.95 0.94
CA GLU A 99 33.87 -1.73 1.69
C GLU A 99 33.95 -1.92 3.21
N LYS A 100 33.43 -3.04 3.73
CA LYS A 100 33.46 -3.39 5.17
C LYS A 100 34.55 -4.39 5.55
N LYS A 101 35.43 -4.74 4.61
CA LYS A 101 36.62 -5.58 4.83
C LYS A 101 37.87 -4.74 4.61
#